data_AF-W1XYZ4-F1
#
_entry.id   AF-W1XYZ4-F1
#
_cell.length_a   1.000
_cell.length_b   1.000
_cell.length_c   1.000
_cell.angle_alpha   90.00
_cell.angle_beta   90.00
_cell.angle_gamma   90.00
#
_symmetry.space_group_name_H-M   'P 1'
#
loop_
_entity.id
_entity.type
_entity.pdbx_description
1 polymer ?
#
loop_
_entity_poly.entity_id
_entity_poly.type
_entity_poly.pdbx_seq_one_letter_code
_entity_poly.pdbx_strand_id
1 'polypeptide(L)'
;ALPICYELAKQMLAREDYPKALFVASDSIAIGVLRAIHERGLNIPQDISLISVNDIPTARFTFPPLSTVRIHSEMMGSQGVNLL
;
A
#
# COMPACT_ATOMS: atom_id res chain seq x y z
N ALA A 1 -10.26 -8.49 -1.09
CA ALA A 1 -8.88 -7.99 -1.29
C ALA A 1 -8.16 -7.80 0.04
N LEU A 2 -8.62 -6.88 0.89
CA LEU A 2 -7.95 -6.52 2.16
C LEU A 2 -7.55 -7.71 3.07
N PRO A 3 -8.43 -8.71 3.32
CA PRO A 3 -8.07 -9.84 4.19
C PRO A 3 -6.95 -10.71 3.61
N ILE A 4 -6.96 -10.92 2.29
CA ILE A 4 -5.98 -11.75 1.59
C ILE A 4 -4.60 -11.09 1.67
N CYS A 5 -4.53 -9.79 1.42
CA CYS A 5 -3.27 -9.04 1.43
C CYS A 5 -2.64 -8.99 2.82
N TYR A 6 -3.46 -8.87 3.86
CA TYR A 6 -3.02 -8.96 5.25
C TYR A 6 -2.42 -10.34 5.58
N GLU A 7 -3.10 -11.43 5.21
CA GLU A 7 -2.58 -12.78 5.48
C GLU A 7 -1.29 -13.09 4.70
N LEU A 8 -1.22 -12.69 3.43
CA LEU A 8 0.00 -12.84 2.63
C LEU A 8 1.17 -12.04 3.22
N ALA A 9 0.92 -10.82 3.69
CA ALA A 9 1.93 -10.02 4.36
C ALA A 9 2.42 -10.69 5.66
N LYS A 10 1.51 -11.28 6.45
CA LYS A 10 1.91 -12.04 7.65
C LYS A 10 2.78 -13.24 7.32
N GLN A 11 2.42 -14.00 6.29
CA GLN A 11 3.21 -15.15 5.84
C GLN A 11 4.61 -14.72 5.38
N MET A 12 4.72 -13.60 4.66
CA MET A 12 6.00 -13.04 4.24
C MET A 12 6.85 -12.58 5.45
N LEU A 13 6.25 -11.85 6.39
CA LEU A 13 6.91 -11.31 7.59
C LEU A 13 7.24 -12.38 8.65
N ALA A 14 6.73 -13.60 8.50
CA ALA A 14 7.08 -14.73 9.35
C ALA A 14 8.47 -15.29 9.05
N ARG A 15 9.03 -14.98 7.87
CA ARG A 15 10.39 -15.37 7.49
C ARG A 15 11.42 -14.42 8.11
N GLU A 16 12.61 -14.92 8.41
CA GLU A 16 13.70 -14.08 8.93
C GLU A 16 14.29 -13.12 7.87
N ASP A 17 14.19 -13.49 6.59
CA ASP A 17 14.77 -12.78 5.44
C ASP A 17 13.78 -11.85 4.73
N TYR A 18 12.79 -11.29 5.44
CA TYR A 18 11.77 -10.43 4.85
C TYR A 18 12.36 -9.17 4.20
N PRO A 19 11.74 -8.65 3.12
CA PRO A 19 12.25 -7.47 2.42
C PRO A 19 12.15 -6.21 3.26
N LYS A 20 13.15 -5.32 3.16
CA LYS A 20 13.19 -4.03 3.86
C LYS A 20 12.32 -2.94 3.20
N ALA A 21 11.79 -3.17 2.01
CA ALA A 21 10.89 -2.27 1.33
C ALA A 21 9.84 -3.04 0.53
N LEU A 22 8.61 -2.52 0.51
CA LEU A 22 7.48 -3.09 -0.21
C LEU A 22 6.91 -2.04 -1.17
N PHE A 23 6.74 -2.44 -2.43
CA PHE A 23 5.97 -1.71 -3.42
C PHE A 23 4.64 -2.44 -3.65
N VAL A 24 3.53 -1.74 -3.46
CA VAL A 24 2.19 -2.32 -3.45
C VAL A 24 1.33 -1.68 -4.53
N ALA A 25 0.63 -2.52 -5.30
CA ALA A 25 -0.11 -2.09 -6.49
C ALA A 25 -1.31 -1.16 -6.22
N SER A 26 -1.81 -1.07 -4.98
CA SER A 26 -2.86 -0.13 -4.61
C SER A 26 -2.85 0.21 -3.13
N ASP A 27 -3.35 1.39 -2.77
CA ASP A 27 -3.52 1.81 -1.37
C ASP A 27 -4.40 0.85 -0.57
N SER A 28 -5.45 0.30 -1.18
CA SER A 28 -6.33 -0.66 -0.50
C SER A 28 -5.59 -1.93 -0.12
N ILE A 29 -4.66 -2.43 -0.94
CA ILE A 29 -3.82 -3.57 -0.58
C ILE A 29 -2.83 -3.16 0.51
N ALA A 30 -2.23 -1.97 0.39
CA ALA A 30 -1.23 -1.46 1.31
C ALA A 30 -1.77 -1.29 2.73
N ILE A 31 -3.05 -0.93 2.91
CA ILE A 31 -3.69 -0.87 4.23
C ILE A 31 -3.66 -2.24 4.94
N GLY A 32 -3.90 -3.34 4.21
CA GLY A 32 -3.85 -4.69 4.77
C GLY A 32 -2.42 -5.09 5.16
N VAL A 33 -1.45 -4.72 4.31
CA VAL A 33 -0.02 -4.94 4.58
C VAL A 33 0.46 -4.14 5.79
N LEU A 34 0.06 -2.87 5.87
CA LEU A 34 0.40 -1.96 6.97
C LEU A 34 -0.09 -2.48 8.31
N ARG A 35 -1.30 -3.07 8.35
CA ARG A 35 -1.81 -3.76 9.54
C ARG A 35 -0.92 -4.95 9.93
N ALA A 36 -0.52 -5.80 8.98
CA ALA A 36 0.34 -6.95 9.26
C ALA A 36 1.72 -6.53 9.79
N ILE A 37 2.31 -5.48 9.22
CA ILE A 37 3.58 -4.90 9.67
C ILE A 37 3.46 -4.40 11.11
N HIS A 38 2.40 -3.64 11.41
CA HIS A 38 2.14 -3.11 12.74
C HIS A 38 1.96 -4.22 13.78
N GLU A 39 1.17 -5.26 13.47
CA GLU A 39 0.97 -6.40 14.37
C GLU A 39 2.25 -7.23 14.61
N ARG A 40 3.21 -7.20 13.67
CA ARG A 40 4.53 -7.82 13.85
C ARG A 40 5.45 -7.01 14.78
N GLY A 41 5.07 -5.78 15.11
CA GLY A 41 5.84 -4.85 15.94
C GLY A 41 6.94 -4.11 15.17
N LEU A 42 6.86 -4.05 13.84
CA LEU A 42 7.83 -3.35 13.00
C LEU A 42 7.37 -1.91 12.75
N ASN A 43 8.32 -0.98 12.73
CA ASN A 43 8.07 0.43 12.47
C ASN A 43 8.24 0.76 10.99
N ILE A 44 7.33 1.57 10.46
CA ILE A 44 7.46 2.18 9.14
C ILE A 44 7.85 3.65 9.33
N PRO A 45 8.90 4.17 8.65
CA PRO A 45 9.74 3.50 7.66
C PRO A 45 11.00 2.79 8.21
N GLN A 46 11.25 2.79 9.53
CA GLN A 46 12.55 2.42 10.11
C GLN A 46 12.94 0.94 9.90
N ASP A 47 12.01 0.02 10.14
CA ASP A 47 12.27 -1.42 10.02
C ASP A 47 11.90 -1.96 8.63
N ILE A 48 10.87 -1.36 8.03
CA ILE A 48 10.38 -1.68 6.69
C ILE A 48 9.74 -0.44 6.04
N SER A 49 10.06 -0.19 4.79
CA SER A 49 9.45 0.88 3.98
C SER A 49 8.26 0.35 3.17
N LEU A 50 7.23 1.18 2.98
CA LEU A 50 6.03 0.81 2.25
C LEU A 50 5.62 1.95 1.30
N ILE A 51 5.48 1.63 0.01
CA ILE A 51 5.01 2.54 -1.03
C ILE A 51 3.83 1.90 -1.77
N SER A 52 2.78 2.66 -2.03
CA SER A 52 1.60 2.23 -2.78
C SER A 52 1.31 3.09 -4.01
N VAL A 53 0.20 2.80 -4.69
CA VAL A 53 -0.26 3.48 -5.90
C VAL A 53 -1.74 3.83 -5.74
N ASN A 54 -2.16 4.94 -6.36
CA ASN A 54 -3.51 5.51 -6.52
C ASN A 54 -3.78 6.81 -5.74
N ASP A 55 -3.13 7.04 -4.60
CA ASP A 55 -3.39 8.18 -3.71
C ASP A 55 -4.88 8.38 -3.37
N ILE A 56 -5.53 7.30 -2.90
CA ILE A 56 -6.93 7.39 -2.43
C ILE A 56 -7.01 8.26 -1.16
N PRO A 57 -8.10 9.00 -0.93
CA PRO A 57 -8.21 9.92 0.21
C PRO A 57 -7.96 9.27 1.58
N THR A 58 -8.36 8.00 1.75
CA THR A 58 -8.18 7.27 3.00
C THR A 58 -6.72 6.94 3.30
N ALA A 59 -5.82 6.92 2.31
CA ALA A 59 -4.40 6.65 2.49
C ALA A 59 -3.73 7.65 3.45
N ARG A 60 -4.19 8.92 3.44
CA ARG A 60 -3.68 10.01 4.30
C ARG A 60 -4.04 9.86 5.77
N PHE A 61 -5.07 9.07 6.07
CA PHE A 61 -5.57 8.85 7.43
C PHE A 61 -5.10 7.52 8.03
N THR A 62 -4.21 6.81 7.33
CA THR A 62 -3.53 5.63 7.89
C THR A 62 -2.45 6.04 8.89
N PHE A 63 -2.01 5.09 9.72
CA PHE A 63 -0.94 5.34 10.69
C PHE A 63 0.20 4.32 10.51
N PRO A 64 1.39 4.73 10.04
CA PRO A 64 1.70 6.06 9.52
C PRO A 64 0.97 6.36 8.19
N PRO A 65 0.86 7.63 7.76
CA PRO A 65 0.31 7.96 6.44
C PRO A 65 1.06 7.26 5.31
N LEU A 66 0.33 6.68 4.36
CA LEU A 66 0.92 5.94 3.25
C LEU A 66 1.63 6.88 2.25
N SER A 67 2.87 6.52 1.92
CA SER A 67 3.55 7.07 0.76
C SER A 67 2.99 6.42 -0.50
N THR A 68 2.44 7.20 -1.42
CA THR A 68 1.68 6.67 -2.55
C THR A 68 1.88 7.49 -3.82
N VAL A 69 1.91 6.81 -4.96
CA VAL A 69 2.00 7.43 -6.28
C VAL A 69 0.60 7.76 -6.78
N ARG A 70 0.31 9.05 -6.98
CA ARG A 70 -0.95 9.51 -7.56
C ARG A 70 -1.01 9.19 -9.04
N ILE A 71 -2.04 8.45 -9.44
CA ILE A 71 -2.44 8.30 -10.84
C ILE A 71 -3.61 9.26 -11.09
N HIS A 72 -3.49 10.12 -12.11
CA HIS A 72 -4.52 11.10 -12.47
C HIS A 72 -5.68 10.42 -13.23
N SER A 73 -6.37 9.48 -12.59
CA SER A 73 -7.41 8.63 -13.18
C SER A 73 -8.58 9.44 -13.76
N GLU A 74 -8.98 10.54 -13.11
CA GLU A 74 -10.01 11.45 -13.62
C GLU A 74 -9.60 12.10 -14.94
N MET A 75 -8.35 12.59 -15.01
CA MET A 75 -7.81 13.17 -16.23
C MET A 75 -7.72 12.12 -17.34
N MET A 76 -7.26 10.91 -17.02
CA MET A 76 -7.21 9.79 -17.98
C MET A 76 -8.60 9.46 -18.52
N GLY A 77 -9.62 9.41 -17.67
CA GLY A 77 -11.00 9.18 -18.08
C GLY A 77 -11.54 10.28 -18.99
N SER A 78 -11.30 11.55 -18.62
CA SER A 78 -11.69 12.70 -19.44
C SER A 78 -11.01 12.69 -20.81
N GLN A 79 -9.70 12.42 -20.86
CA GLN A 79 -8.97 12.33 -22.13
C GLN A 79 -9.41 11.14 -22.97
N GLY A 80 -9.74 10.01 -22.34
CA GLY A 80 -10.27 8.83 -23.04
C GLY A 80 -11.58 9.11 -23.76
N VAL A 81 -12.49 9.87 -23.14
CA VAL A 81 -13.74 10.31 -23.79
C VAL A 81 -13.47 11.29 -24.93
N ASN A 82 -12.51 12.20 -24.78
CA ASN A 82 -12.18 13.19 -25.83
C ASN A 82 -11.58 12.56 -27.10
N LEU A 83 -11.04 11.34 -27.02
CA LEU A 83 -10.43 10.64 -28.15
C LEU A 83 -11.43 9.73 -28.92
N LEU A 84 -12.67 9.61 -28.44
CA LEU A 84 -13.77 8.90 -29.10
C LEU A 84 -14.55 9.83 -30.03
#